data_AF-A0AAW2Q1D1-F1
#
_entry.id   AF-A0AAW2Q1D1-F1
#
_cell.length_a   1.000
_cell.length_b   1.000
_cell.length_c   1.000
_cell.angle_alpha   90.00
_cell.angle_beta   90.00
_cell.angle_gamma   90.00
#
_symmetry.space_group_name_H-M   'P 1'
#
loop_
_entity.id
_entity.type
_entity.pdbx_description
1 polymer ?
#
loop_
_entity_poly.entity_id
_entity_poly.type
_entity_poly.pdbx_seq_one_letter_code
_entity_poly.pdbx_strand_id
1 'polypeptide(L)'
;MTKNPFVGQSAIANSILDLVHTDVCGPLSIPARGGFSYFITFTDDHSRYGYVYLMRYKSEVFGRFKEYRLEVENQTNRRIKALRSDRGGEYLSGRFIDYLKENGILSQWTPLGTP
;
A
#
# COMPACT_ATOMS: atom_id res chain seq x y z
N MET A 1 4.71 25.01 13.94
CA MET A 1 3.39 25.05 13.27
C MET A 1 2.61 23.81 13.68
N THR A 2 1.65 23.95 14.58
CA THR A 2 0.75 22.87 15.00
C THR A 2 -0.31 22.71 13.91
N LYS A 3 -0.31 21.59 13.18
CA LYS A 3 -1.40 21.31 12.23
C LYS A 3 -2.65 21.02 13.05
N ASN A 4 -3.75 21.72 12.75
CA ASN A 4 -5.06 21.40 13.33
C ASN A 4 -5.39 19.92 13.06
N PRO A 5 -6.01 19.20 14.01
CA PRO A 5 -6.47 17.84 13.77
C PRO A 5 -7.46 17.83 12.60
N PHE A 6 -7.40 16.79 11.78
CA PHE A 6 -8.33 16.62 10.66
C PHE A 6 -9.76 16.57 11.20
N VAL A 7 -10.59 17.51 10.76
CA VAL A 7 -12.00 17.64 11.20
C VAL A 7 -12.94 16.74 10.37
N GLY A 8 -12.41 16.05 9.35
CA GLY A 8 -13.16 15.10 8.54
C GLY A 8 -12.83 13.67 8.94
N GLN A 9 -13.82 12.94 9.45
CA GLN A 9 -13.76 11.49 9.53
C GLN A 9 -13.67 10.98 8.08
N SER A 10 -12.50 10.47 7.66
CA SER A 10 -12.39 9.85 6.34
C SER A 10 -13.37 8.68 6.30
N ALA A 11 -14.33 8.72 5.37
CA ALA A 11 -15.30 7.65 5.23
C ALA A 11 -14.56 6.31 5.09
N ILE A 12 -14.87 5.37 5.97
CA ILE A 12 -14.36 4.00 5.92
C ILE A 12 -14.94 3.33 4.67
N ALA A 13 -14.16 2.49 4.01
CA ALA A 13 -14.61 1.69 2.89
C ALA A 13 -15.79 0.79 3.27
N ASN A 14 -16.75 0.59 2.36
CA ASN A 14 -17.98 -0.15 2.65
C ASN A 14 -17.81 -1.68 2.63
N SER A 15 -16.73 -2.18 2.02
CA SER A 15 -16.42 -3.60 1.87
C SER A 15 -14.92 -3.82 1.86
N ILE A 16 -14.51 -5.05 2.20
CA ILE A 16 -13.13 -5.50 2.01
C ILE A 16 -12.70 -5.30 0.55
N LEU A 17 -11.44 -4.89 0.38
CA LEU A 17 -10.72 -4.59 -0.85
C LEU A 17 -11.26 -3.40 -1.66
N ASP A 18 -12.25 -2.65 -1.15
CA ASP A 18 -12.66 -1.39 -1.78
C ASP A 18 -11.56 -0.33 -1.74
N LEU A 19 -10.76 -0.31 -0.68
CA LEU A 19 -9.60 0.56 -0.52
C LEU A 19 -8.52 -0.17 0.29
N VAL A 20 -7.32 -0.25 -0.28
CA VAL A 20 -6.12 -0.74 0.42
C VAL A 20 -5.15 0.41 0.58
N HIS A 21 -4.67 0.63 1.81
CA HIS A 21 -3.59 1.55 2.09
C HIS A 21 -2.25 0.82 2.07
N THR A 22 -1.24 1.45 1.50
CA THR A 22 0.11 0.89 1.44
C THR A 22 1.15 1.91 1.85
N ASP A 23 2.15 1.45 2.61
CA ASP A 23 3.28 2.25 3.06
C ASP A 23 4.56 1.43 3.10
N VAL A 24 5.70 2.07 2.80
CA VAL A 24 7.03 1.47 2.83
C VAL A 24 7.84 2.06 3.98
N CYS A 25 8.21 1.21 4.91
CA CYS A 25 9.10 1.58 6.00
C CYS A 25 10.54 1.16 5.70
N GLY A 26 11.49 2.06 5.95
CA GLY A 26 12.92 1.78 5.94
C GLY A 26 13.77 2.86 5.25
N PRO A 27 15.11 2.68 5.24
CA PRO A 27 15.82 1.52 5.75
C PRO A 27 15.75 1.41 7.29
N LEU A 28 15.57 0.21 7.81
CA LEU A 28 15.68 -0.11 9.23
C LEU A 28 17.14 0.10 9.67
N SER A 29 17.33 0.66 10.87
CA SER A 29 18.67 0.89 11.43
C SER A 29 19.45 -0.41 11.66
N ILE A 30 18.74 -1.48 11.98
CA ILE A 30 19.27 -2.83 12.11
C ILE A 30 18.50 -3.73 11.13
N PRO A 31 19.16 -4.32 10.11
CA PRO A 31 18.50 -5.23 9.19
C PRO A 31 17.92 -6.45 9.92
N ALA A 32 16.73 -6.89 9.50
CA ALA A 32 16.16 -8.14 9.98
C ALA A 32 16.97 -9.35 9.48
N ARG A 33 16.73 -10.51 10.11
CA ARG A 33 17.36 -11.78 9.71
C ARG A 33 17.17 -12.02 8.21
N GLY A 34 18.26 -12.30 7.50
CA GLY A 34 18.25 -12.47 6.04
C GLY A 34 18.53 -11.19 5.24
N GLY A 35 18.92 -10.10 5.91
CA GLY A 35 19.39 -8.86 5.28
C GLY A 35 18.27 -7.95 4.78
N PHE A 36 17.07 -8.06 5.35
CA PHE A 36 15.95 -7.21 4.97
C PHE A 36 16.01 -5.89 5.72
N SER A 37 16.10 -4.79 4.97
CA SER A 37 16.19 -3.44 5.52
C SER A 37 14.92 -2.63 5.31
N TYR A 38 13.93 -3.15 4.58
CA TYR A 38 12.66 -2.47 4.34
C TYR A 38 11.50 -3.43 4.62
N PHE A 39 10.31 -2.88 4.83
CA PHE A 39 9.08 -3.64 4.72
C PHE A 39 7.98 -2.79 4.10
N ILE A 40 7.05 -3.44 3.43
CA ILE A 40 5.83 -2.83 2.89
C ILE A 40 4.64 -3.38 3.67
N THR A 41 3.69 -2.49 3.97
CA THR A 41 2.41 -2.86 4.56
C THR A 41 1.30 -2.70 3.55
N PHE A 42 0.32 -3.59 3.59
CA PHE A 42 -0.95 -3.44 2.87
C PHE A 42 -2.09 -3.60 3.86
N THR A 43 -2.82 -2.53 4.13
CA THR A 43 -3.91 -2.50 5.12
C THR A 43 -5.23 -2.31 4.42
N ASP A 44 -6.14 -3.28 4.56
CA ASP A 44 -7.51 -3.15 4.07
C ASP A 44 -8.29 -2.12 4.92
N ASP A 45 -8.93 -1.16 4.26
CA ASP A 45 -9.63 -0.08 4.94
C ASP A 45 -10.93 -0.55 5.61
N HIS A 46 -11.63 -1.56 5.10
CA HIS A 46 -12.87 -2.00 5.76
C HIS A 46 -12.58 -2.89 6.98
N SER A 47 -11.82 -3.97 6.79
CA SER A 47 -11.55 -4.98 7.82
C SER A 47 -10.44 -4.62 8.79
N ARG A 48 -9.59 -3.65 8.45
CA ARG A 48 -8.35 -3.31 9.15
C ARG A 48 -7.31 -4.44 9.16
N TYR A 49 -7.51 -5.48 8.36
CA TYR A 49 -6.53 -6.56 8.21
C TYR A 49 -5.29 -6.05 7.46
N GLY A 50 -4.11 -6.31 8.02
CA GLY A 50 -2.83 -5.85 7.49
C GLY A 50 -1.93 -7.01 7.06
N TYR A 51 -1.28 -6.85 5.91
CA TYR A 51 -0.20 -7.71 5.43
C TYR A 51 1.13 -6.97 5.55
N VAL A 52 2.20 -7.70 5.86
CA VAL A 52 3.56 -7.17 5.94
C VAL A 52 4.51 -8.05 5.13
N TYR A 53 5.25 -7.45 4.21
CA TYR A 53 6.27 -8.13 3.42
C TYR A 53 7.64 -7.50 3.67
N LEU A 54 8.62 -8.32 4.08
CA LEU A 54 10.01 -7.90 4.26
C LEU A 54 10.71 -7.78 2.91
N MET A 55 11.49 -6.72 2.70
CA MET A 55 12.19 -6.40 1.45
C MET A 55 13.65 -6.00 1.72
N ARG A 56 14.56 -6.35 0.81
CA ARG A 56 15.96 -5.91 0.86
C ARG A 56 16.13 -4.55 0.20
N TYR A 57 15.34 -4.28 -0.84
CA TYR A 57 15.37 -3.03 -1.61
C TYR A 57 13.96 -2.46 -1.83
N LYS A 58 13.83 -1.13 -1.86
CA LYS A 58 12.57 -0.46 -2.21
C LYS A 58 12.06 -0.84 -3.62
N SER A 59 12.94 -1.24 -4.53
CA SER A 59 12.55 -1.70 -5.87
C SER A 59 11.71 -2.99 -5.87
N GLU A 60 11.63 -3.71 -4.76
CA GLU A 60 10.80 -4.92 -4.62
C GLU A 60 9.30 -4.62 -4.44
N VAL A 61 8.92 -3.38 -4.12
CA VAL A 61 7.55 -2.94 -3.81
C VAL A 61 6.54 -3.42 -4.86
N PHE A 62 6.86 -3.25 -6.14
CA PHE A 62 5.97 -3.67 -7.22
C PHE A 62 5.77 -5.20 -7.26
N GLY A 63 6.82 -5.98 -6.99
CA GLY A 63 6.72 -7.43 -6.91
C GLY A 63 5.82 -7.86 -5.76
N ARG A 64 6.03 -7.29 -4.58
CA ARG A 64 5.22 -7.58 -3.38
C ARG A 64 3.75 -7.20 -3.54
N PHE A 65 3.46 -6.11 -4.25
CA PHE A 65 2.08 -5.75 -4.54
C PHE A 65 1.38 -6.80 -5.42
N LYS A 66 2.06 -7.37 -6.42
CA LYS A 66 1.48 -8.43 -7.26
C LYS A 66 1.19 -9.71 -6.46
N GLU A 67 2.14 -10.10 -5.61
CA GLU A 67 1.97 -11.25 -4.70
C GLU A 67 0.76 -11.03 -3.79
N TYR A 68 0.72 -9.90 -3.09
CA TYR A 68 -0.38 -9.50 -2.20
C TYR A 68 -1.72 -9.54 -2.92
N ARG A 69 -1.83 -8.88 -4.08
CA ARG A 69 -3.07 -8.83 -4.85
C ARG A 69 -3.56 -10.22 -5.22
N LEU A 70 -2.70 -11.06 -5.80
CA LEU A 70 -3.09 -12.40 -6.23
C LEU A 70 -3.61 -13.21 -5.04
N GLU A 71 -2.94 -13.13 -3.90
CA GLU A 71 -3.33 -13.82 -2.67
C GLU A 71 -4.71 -13.36 -2.16
N VAL A 72 -4.90 -12.06 -1.93
CA VAL A 72 -6.13 -11.55 -1.32
C VAL A 72 -7.33 -11.65 -2.25
N GLU A 73 -7.13 -11.44 -3.56
CA GLU A 73 -8.23 -11.58 -4.52
C GLU A 73 -8.68 -13.04 -4.62
N ASN A 74 -7.75 -14.00 -4.58
CA ASN A 74 -8.07 -15.42 -4.59
C ASN A 74 -8.76 -15.88 -3.30
N GLN A 75 -8.27 -15.45 -2.13
CA GLN A 75 -8.84 -15.86 -0.84
C GLN A 75 -10.24 -15.30 -0.59
N THR A 76 -10.51 -14.08 -1.07
CA THR A 76 -11.77 -13.38 -0.80
C THR A 76 -12.78 -13.46 -1.94
N ASN A 77 -12.34 -13.94 -3.12
CA ASN A 77 -13.09 -13.89 -4.38
C ASN A 77 -13.60 -12.47 -4.71
N ARG A 78 -12.84 -11.45 -4.34
CA ARG A 78 -13.11 -10.02 -4.56
C ARG A 78 -11.89 -9.35 -5.18
N ARG A 79 -12.07 -8.20 -5.83
CA ARG A 79 -10.97 -7.46 -6.46
C ARG A 79 -10.63 -6.20 -5.68
N ILE A 80 -9.36 -5.83 -5.69
CA ILE A 80 -8.92 -4.54 -5.16
C ILE A 80 -9.46 -3.44 -6.07
N LYS A 81 -10.22 -2.49 -5.53
CA LYS A 81 -10.76 -1.37 -6.32
C LYS A 81 -9.83 -0.16 -6.34
N ALA A 82 -9.22 0.16 -5.21
CA ALA A 82 -8.31 1.29 -5.10
C ALA A 82 -7.11 0.97 -4.23
N LEU A 83 -5.95 1.47 -4.64
CA LEU A 83 -4.71 1.45 -3.86
C LEU A 83 -4.36 2.88 -3.48
N ARG A 84 -4.24 3.16 -2.18
CA ARG A 84 -3.76 4.44 -1.67
C ARG A 84 -2.35 4.30 -1.13
N SER A 85 -1.44 5.10 -1.65
CA SER A 85 -0.04 5.14 -1.24
C SER A 85 0.38 6.58 -0.93
N ASP A 86 1.53 6.71 -0.28
CA ASP A 86 2.27 7.96 -0.31
C ASP A 86 2.79 8.23 -1.74
N ARG A 87 3.23 9.44 -2.02
CA ARG A 87 3.80 9.79 -3.34
C ARG A 87 5.25 9.28 -3.49
N GLY A 88 5.59 8.15 -2.86
CA GLY A 88 6.88 7.51 -2.97
C GLY A 88 7.22 7.14 -4.41
N GLY A 89 8.48 7.31 -4.81
CA GLY A 89 8.94 7.06 -6.18
C GLY A 89 8.71 5.60 -6.64
N GLU A 90 8.69 4.66 -5.70
CA GLU A 90 8.36 3.25 -5.93
C GLU A 90 6.97 3.04 -6.53
N TYR A 91 5.98 3.84 -6.13
CA TYR A 91 4.60 3.76 -6.59
C TYR A 91 4.34 4.56 -7.86
N LEU A 92 5.19 5.56 -8.15
CA LEU A 92 5.06 6.46 -9.30
C LEU A 92 5.69 5.93 -10.59
N SER A 93 6.33 4.75 -10.55
CA SER A 93 6.91 4.15 -11.75
C SER A 93 5.82 3.85 -12.80
N GLY A 94 6.10 4.14 -14.08
CA GLY A 94 5.14 3.91 -15.17
C GLY A 94 4.63 2.47 -15.20
N ARG A 95 5.54 1.50 -15.01
CA ARG A 95 5.20 0.07 -14.91
C ARG A 95 4.19 -0.24 -13.80
N PHE A 96 4.29 0.42 -12.65
CA PHE A 96 3.34 0.22 -11.55
C PHE A 96 1.98 0.81 -11.93
N ILE A 97 1.96 2.07 -12.39
CA ILE A 97 0.74 2.78 -12.77
C ILE A 97 -0.01 2.05 -13.90
N ASP A 98 0.71 1.59 -14.92
CA ASP A 98 0.13 0.87 -16.05
C ASP A 98 -0.46 -0.47 -15.59
N TYR A 99 0.24 -1.20 -14.72
CA TYR A 99 -0.29 -2.42 -14.12
C TYR A 99 -1.56 -2.18 -13.30
N LEU A 100 -1.65 -1.09 -12.53
CA LEU A 100 -2.88 -0.73 -11.81
C LEU A 100 -4.02 -0.49 -12.79
N LYS A 101 -3.79 0.30 -13.85
CA LYS A 101 -4.79 0.57 -14.90
C LYS A 101 -5.25 -0.69 -15.61
N GLU A 102 -4.33 -1.55 -16.03
CA GLU A 102 -4.62 -2.84 -16.70
C GLU A 102 -5.51 -3.74 -15.84
N ASN A 103 -5.40 -3.62 -14.52
CA ASN A 103 -6.16 -4.42 -13.58
C ASN A 103 -7.37 -3.69 -12.99
N GLY A 104 -7.71 -2.50 -13.51
CA GLY A 104 -8.87 -1.71 -13.08
C GLY A 104 -8.76 -1.16 -11.66
N ILE A 105 -7.54 -1.01 -11.14
CA ILE A 105 -7.27 -0.52 -9.78
C ILE A 105 -7.02 0.98 -9.84
N LEU A 106 -7.84 1.75 -9.12
CA LEU A 106 -7.68 3.19 -9.00
C LEU A 106 -6.48 3.53 -8.11
N SER A 107 -5.51 4.26 -8.66
CA SER A 107 -4.40 4.80 -7.88
C SER A 107 -4.82 6.07 -7.14
N GLN A 108 -4.65 6.08 -5.81
CA GLN A 108 -4.90 7.24 -4.95
C GLN A 108 -3.61 7.64 -4.24
N TRP A 109 -3.43 8.95 -4.06
CA TRP A 109 -2.21 9.52 -3.47
C TRP A 109 -2.58 10.38 -2.27
N THR A 110 -1.90 10.18 -1.15
CA THR A 110 -2.01 11.12 -0.03
C THR A 110 -1.37 12.46 -0.39
N PRO A 111 -1.87 13.59 0.16
CA PRO A 111 -1.16 14.85 0.10
C PRO A 111 0.24 14.75 0.73
N LEU A 112 1.17 15.59 0.27
CA LEU A 112 2.51 15.63 0.87
C LEU A 112 2.43 16.06 2.34
N GLY A 113 3.06 15.29 3.24
CA GLY A 113 3.14 15.61 4.66
C GLY A 113 1.87 15.37 5.47
N THR A 114 0.96 14.51 4.99
CA THR A 114 -0.12 13.94 5.80
C THR A 114 0.24 12.51 6.22
N PRO A 115 0.13 12.16 7.52
CA PRO A 115 0.24 10.78 7.97
C PRO A 115 -0.79 9.86 7.31
#